data_AF-A0A8S0G1P1-F1
#
_entry.id   AF-A0A8S0G1P1-F1
#
_cell.length_a   1.000
_cell.length_b   1.000
_cell.length_c   1.000
_cell.angle_alpha   90.00
_cell.angle_beta   90.00
_cell.angle_gamma   90.00
#
_symmetry.space_group_name_H-M   'P 1'
#
loop_
_entity.id
_entity.type
_entity.pdbx_description
1 polymer ?
#
loop_
_entity_poly.entity_id
_entity_poly.type
_entity_poly.pdbx_seq_one_letter_code
_entity_poly.pdbx_strand_id
1 'polypeptide(L)'
;MFTSVAQANAAVIEQIRRARPHWLDVQPASSLISELNKGKTLLHAGPPMRWQEMTGPMKGACVGACLFEGWAKDEAQALAILEQGEVNFIPCHHVNAVGPMGGITSASMPMLVVENVTDG
;
A
#
# COMPACT_ATOMS: atom_id res chain seq x y z
N MET A 1 -23.29 0.50 -23.43
CA MET A 1 -23.61 0.69 -22.01
C MET A 1 -24.52 -0.45 -21.57
N PHE A 2 -24.32 -0.98 -20.36
CA PHE A 2 -25.24 -1.97 -19.78
C PHE A 2 -26.59 -1.33 -19.49
N THR A 3 -27.68 -2.05 -19.72
CA THR A 3 -29.05 -1.54 -19.52
C THR A 3 -29.65 -1.97 -18.18
N SER A 4 -28.91 -2.75 -17.38
CA SER A 4 -29.32 -3.15 -16.03
C SER A 4 -28.11 -3.47 -15.13
N VAL A 5 -28.33 -3.45 -13.81
CA VAL A 5 -27.34 -3.91 -12.82
C VAL A 5 -26.94 -5.36 -13.05
N ALA A 6 -27.88 -6.23 -13.43
CA ALA A 6 -27.58 -7.63 -13.71
C ALA A 6 -26.60 -7.79 -14.89
N GLN A 7 -26.77 -7.01 -15.96
CA GLN A 7 -25.83 -7.04 -17.09
C GLN A 7 -24.46 -6.49 -16.71
N ALA A 8 -24.41 -5.40 -15.93
CA ALA A 8 -23.15 -4.84 -15.44
C ALA A 8 -22.40 -5.83 -14.53
N ASN A 9 -23.10 -6.49 -13.60
CA ASN A 9 -22.53 -7.50 -12.72
C ASN A 9 -21.97 -8.69 -13.51
N ALA A 10 -22.71 -9.18 -14.51
CA ALA A 10 -22.25 -10.27 -15.38
C ALA A 10 -20.94 -9.91 -16.09
N ALA A 11 -20.83 -8.68 -16.61
CA ALA A 11 -19.62 -8.22 -17.27
C ALA A 11 -18.40 -8.12 -16.33
N VAL A 12 -18.58 -7.56 -15.13
CA VAL A 12 -17.49 -7.46 -14.12
C VAL A 12 -17.04 -8.83 -13.64
N ILE A 13 -17.99 -9.75 -13.38
CA ILE A 13 -17.66 -11.13 -12.99
C ILE A 13 -16.85 -11.84 -14.07
N GLU A 14 -17.24 -11.67 -15.34
CA GLU A 14 -16.50 -12.26 -16.46
C GLU A 14 -15.09 -11.66 -16.60
N GLN A 15 -14.91 -10.36 -16.37
CA GLN A 15 -13.59 -9.74 -16.35
C GLN A 15 -12.70 -10.33 -15.24
N ILE A 16 -13.24 -10.48 -14.02
CA ILE A 16 -12.51 -11.11 -12.90
C ILE A 16 -12.10 -12.55 -13.23
N ARG A 17 -13.00 -13.34 -13.83
CA ARG A 17 -12.71 -14.75 -14.22
C ARG A 17 -11.66 -14.88 -15.32
N ARG A 18 -11.60 -13.90 -16.22
CA ARG A 18 -10.66 -13.90 -17.36
C ARG A 18 -9.28 -13.41 -17.00
N ALA A 19 -9.14 -12.68 -15.90
CA ALA A 19 -7.83 -12.19 -15.44
C ALA A 19 -6.78 -13.31 -15.39
N ARG A 20 -5.59 -13.00 -15.90
CA ARG A 20 -4.39 -13.84 -15.90
C ARG A 20 -3.24 -13.04 -15.26
N PRO A 21 -3.23 -12.90 -13.92
CA PRO A 21 -2.14 -12.22 -13.24
C PRO A 21 -0.85 -13.04 -13.37
N HIS A 22 0.20 -12.42 -13.92
CA HIS A 22 1.53 -12.97 -14.00
C HIS A 22 2.49 -12.17 -13.13
N TRP A 23 3.33 -12.88 -12.38
CA TRP A 23 4.47 -12.27 -11.70
C TRP A 23 5.56 -11.98 -12.75
N LEU A 24 5.91 -10.70 -12.88
CA LEU A 24 6.94 -10.24 -13.80
C LEU A 24 8.28 -9.97 -13.13
N ASP A 25 8.29 -9.36 -11.94
CA ASP A 25 9.53 -8.90 -11.30
C ASP A 25 9.39 -8.68 -9.78
N VAL A 26 10.49 -8.35 -9.12
CA VAL A 26 10.55 -7.81 -7.76
C VAL A 26 11.34 -6.51 -7.77
N GLN A 27 10.71 -5.42 -7.37
CA GLN A 27 11.31 -4.08 -7.43
C GLN A 27 11.07 -3.30 -6.12
N PRO A 28 11.93 -2.33 -5.75
CA PRO A 28 11.65 -1.45 -4.62
C PRO A 28 10.36 -0.66 -4.84
N ALA A 29 9.56 -0.49 -3.78
CA ALA A 29 8.25 0.18 -3.85
C ALA A 29 8.34 1.60 -4.44
N SER A 30 9.41 2.34 -4.14
CA SER A 30 9.71 3.67 -4.68
C SER A 30 9.81 3.73 -6.21
N SER A 31 10.22 2.65 -6.85
CA SER A 31 10.31 2.57 -8.33
C SER A 31 8.95 2.33 -8.99
N LEU A 32 7.97 1.81 -8.23
CA LEU A 32 6.65 1.42 -8.72
C LEU A 32 5.57 2.44 -8.33
N ILE A 33 5.71 3.09 -7.17
CA ILE A 33 4.69 3.93 -6.56
C ILE A 33 5.28 5.31 -6.31
N SER A 34 4.95 6.26 -7.19
CA SER A 34 5.50 7.62 -7.17
C SER A 34 5.21 8.39 -5.88
N GLU A 35 4.09 8.08 -5.23
CA GLU A 35 3.63 8.68 -3.99
C GLU A 35 4.60 8.44 -2.83
N LEU A 36 5.30 7.29 -2.83
CA LEU A 36 6.31 6.97 -1.81
C LEU A 36 7.55 7.87 -1.89
N ASN A 37 7.76 8.56 -3.01
CA ASN A 37 8.88 9.49 -3.18
C ASN A 37 8.55 10.91 -2.67
N LYS A 38 7.31 11.17 -2.23
CA LYS A 38 6.86 12.48 -1.73
C LYS A 38 7.13 12.63 -0.24
N GLY A 39 8.40 12.62 0.15
CA GLY A 39 8.82 12.73 1.56
C GLY A 39 8.58 11.42 2.36
N LYS A 40 8.36 11.54 3.68
CA LYS A 40 8.10 10.39 4.54
C LYS A 40 6.68 9.88 4.31
N THR A 41 6.51 8.89 3.43
CA THR A 41 5.21 8.28 3.14
C THR A 41 5.25 6.78 3.43
N LEU A 42 4.22 6.28 4.11
CA LEU A 42 3.99 4.86 4.33
C LEU A 42 2.64 4.46 3.74
N LEU A 43 2.60 3.31 3.08
CA LEU A 43 1.33 2.67 2.73
C LEU A 43 0.77 1.91 3.93
N HIS A 44 -0.53 1.61 3.92
CA HIS A 44 -1.16 0.70 4.88
C HIS A 44 -2.34 -0.06 4.29
N ALA A 45 -2.71 -1.18 4.91
CA ALA A 45 -3.90 -1.94 4.56
C ALA A 45 -5.20 -1.22 5.02
N GLY A 46 -6.32 -1.59 4.39
CA GLY A 46 -7.65 -1.08 4.75
C GLY A 46 -7.99 0.31 4.18
N PRO A 47 -9.11 0.92 4.61
CA PRO A 47 -9.54 2.26 4.19
C PRO A 47 -8.69 3.36 4.85
N PRO A 48 -8.78 4.64 4.39
CA PRO A 48 -8.03 5.76 4.97
C PRO A 48 -8.10 5.81 6.49
N MET A 49 -6.94 5.97 7.14
CA MET A 49 -6.82 5.91 8.59
C MET A 49 -5.75 6.87 9.08
N ARG A 50 -6.02 7.57 10.20
CA ARG A 50 -5.02 8.42 10.85
C ARG A 50 -4.17 7.59 11.81
N TRP A 51 -2.96 8.07 12.11
CA TRP A 51 -2.05 7.45 13.08
C TRP A 51 -2.73 7.08 14.41
N GLN A 52 -3.57 7.98 14.95
CA GLN A 52 -4.22 7.79 16.25
C GLN A 52 -5.18 6.60 16.25
N GLU A 53 -5.74 6.27 15.09
CA GLU A 53 -6.72 5.20 14.88
C GLU A 53 -6.06 3.85 14.58
N MET A 54 -4.75 3.84 14.31
CA MET A 54 -4.01 2.61 14.06
C MET A 54 -3.93 1.73 15.30
N THR A 55 -4.07 0.43 15.09
CA THR A 55 -3.90 -0.58 16.14
C THR A 55 -2.44 -0.67 16.60
N GLY A 56 -2.20 -1.21 17.81
CA GLY A 56 -0.84 -1.41 18.33
C GLY A 56 0.12 -2.10 17.36
N PRO A 57 -0.26 -3.23 16.72
CA PRO A 57 0.59 -3.88 15.72
C PRO A 57 0.90 -3.02 14.50
N MET A 58 -0.07 -2.25 13.99
CA MET A 58 0.18 -1.31 12.88
C MET A 58 1.15 -0.22 13.30
N LYS A 59 0.98 0.34 14.51
CA LYS A 59 1.90 1.34 15.05
C LYS A 59 3.32 0.82 15.16
N GLY A 60 3.50 -0.40 15.68
CA GLY A 60 4.81 -1.06 15.74
C GLY A 60 5.42 -1.28 14.35
N ALA A 61 4.63 -1.65 13.35
CA ALA A 61 5.10 -1.79 11.97
C ALA A 61 5.53 -0.45 11.36
N CYS A 62 4.82 0.65 11.64
CA CYS A 62 5.24 2.00 11.21
C CYS A 62 6.56 2.43 11.86
N VAL A 63 6.73 2.18 13.16
CA VAL A 63 8.01 2.41 13.87
C VAL A 63 9.13 1.63 13.17
N GLY A 64 8.92 0.34 12.92
CA GLY A 64 9.86 -0.50 12.20
C GLY A 64 10.20 0.04 10.81
N ALA A 65 9.20 0.52 10.06
CA ALA A 65 9.41 1.13 8.75
C ALA A 65 10.22 2.44 8.83
N CYS A 66 9.97 3.30 9.82
CA CYS A 66 10.76 4.52 10.04
C CYS A 66 12.24 4.22 10.33
N LEU A 67 12.51 3.16 11.11
CA LEU A 67 13.87 2.70 11.38
C LEU A 67 14.51 2.10 10.12
N PHE A 68 13.78 1.28 9.38
CA PHE A 68 14.25 0.65 8.16
C PHE A 68 14.63 1.68 7.08
N GLU A 69 13.84 2.72 6.90
CA GLU A 69 14.13 3.82 5.96
C GLU A 69 15.16 4.83 6.50
N GLY A 70 15.65 4.64 7.74
CA GLY A 70 16.63 5.53 8.36
C GLY A 70 16.09 6.91 8.70
N TRP A 71 14.76 7.09 8.78
CA TRP A 71 14.16 8.36 9.21
C TRP A 71 14.37 8.63 10.70
N ALA A 72 14.59 7.58 11.47
CA ALA A 72 14.86 7.61 12.90
C ALA A 72 16.03 6.69 13.26
N LYS A 73 16.75 7.03 14.33
CA LYS A 73 17.87 6.25 14.87
C LYS A 73 17.43 5.22 15.90
N ASP A 74 16.29 5.45 16.55
CA ASP A 74 15.71 4.61 17.59
C ASP A 74 14.18 4.73 17.62
N GLU A 75 13.54 3.86 18.39
CA GLU A 75 12.09 3.78 18.51
C GLU A 75 11.48 5.07 19.05
N ALA A 76 12.13 5.74 20.00
CA ALA A 76 11.63 6.99 20.57
C ALA A 76 11.57 8.12 19.53
N GLN A 77 12.61 8.23 18.70
CA GLN A 77 12.62 9.18 17.59
C GLN A 77 11.58 8.81 16.52
N ALA A 78 11.42 7.54 16.19
CA ALA A 78 10.42 7.08 15.23
C ALA A 78 8.99 7.41 15.69
N LEU A 79 8.68 7.13 16.96
CA LEU A 79 7.40 7.50 17.57
C LEU A 79 7.15 9.00 17.52
N ALA A 80 8.15 9.82 17.86
CA ALA A 80 8.02 11.28 17.81
C ALA A 80 7.67 11.79 16.40
N ILE A 81 8.33 11.28 15.35
CA ILE A 81 8.05 11.63 13.95
C ILE A 81 6.61 11.23 13.56
N LEU A 82 6.16 10.05 13.97
CA LEU A 82 4.82 9.54 13.70
C LEU A 82 3.74 10.34 14.45
N GLU A 83 3.96 10.67 15.71
CA GLU A 83 3.04 11.45 16.55
C GLU A 83 2.94 12.91 16.14
N GLN A 84 4.02 13.49 15.64
CA GLN A 84 4.05 14.86 15.10
C GLN A 84 3.37 14.98 13.72
N GLY A 85 2.96 13.86 13.12
CA GLY A 85 2.28 13.85 11.83
C GLY A 85 3.23 14.15 10.65
N GLU A 86 4.53 13.90 10.81
CA GLU A 86 5.50 14.07 9.73
C GLU A 86 5.43 12.96 8.67
N VAL A 87 4.76 11.84 8.97
CA VAL A 87 4.56 10.73 8.05
C VAL A 87 3.18 10.82 7.42
N ASN A 88 3.16 10.81 6.09
CA ASN A 88 1.95 10.69 5.30
C ASN A 88 1.54 9.21 5.17
N PHE A 89 0.24 8.92 5.31
CA PHE A 89 -0.31 7.56 5.23
C PHE A 89 -1.24 7.43 4.04
N ILE A 90 -1.02 6.41 3.21
CA ILE A 90 -1.82 6.15 2.02
C ILE A 90 -2.33 4.70 2.04
N PRO A 91 -3.63 4.44 1.87
CA PRO A 91 -4.12 3.08 1.65
C PRO A 91 -3.45 2.43 0.45
N CYS A 92 -2.99 1.18 0.55
CA CYS A 92 -2.38 0.48 -0.59
C CYS A 92 -3.29 0.50 -1.84
N HIS A 93 -4.61 0.37 -1.65
CA HIS A 93 -5.60 0.35 -2.74
C HIS A 93 -5.73 1.70 -3.47
N HIS A 94 -5.25 2.82 -2.92
CA HIS A 94 -5.22 4.11 -3.64
C HIS A 94 -4.07 4.20 -4.65
N VAL A 95 -3.09 3.29 -4.56
CA VAL A 95 -1.89 3.25 -5.41
C VAL A 95 -1.73 1.90 -6.11
N ASN A 96 -2.85 1.22 -6.38
CA ASN A 96 -2.91 -0.09 -7.05
C ASN A 96 -2.05 -1.18 -6.38
N ALA A 97 -1.86 -1.09 -5.06
CA ALA A 97 -1.12 -2.06 -4.27
C ALA A 97 -2.05 -2.75 -3.25
N VAL A 98 -1.58 -3.88 -2.71
CA VAL A 98 -2.22 -4.56 -1.58
C VAL A 98 -1.15 -4.98 -0.57
N GLY A 99 -1.47 -4.87 0.72
CA GLY A 99 -0.58 -5.25 1.81
C GLY A 99 -1.28 -6.22 2.76
N PRO A 100 -0.68 -7.37 3.10
CA PRO A 100 -1.27 -8.32 4.04
C PRO A 100 -1.25 -7.76 5.47
N MET A 101 -2.20 -8.19 6.29
CA MET A 101 -2.31 -7.77 7.70
C MET A 101 -2.42 -6.24 7.85
N GLY A 102 -1.42 -5.58 8.44
CA GLY A 102 -1.36 -4.11 8.55
C GLY A 102 -0.91 -3.42 7.27
N GLY A 103 -0.29 -4.15 6.33
CA GLY A 103 0.09 -3.66 5.01
C GLY A 103 1.06 -2.48 5.00
N ILE A 104 1.84 -2.28 6.07
CA ILE A 104 2.82 -1.18 6.12
C ILE A 104 3.88 -1.43 5.05
N THR A 105 4.02 -0.47 4.13
CA THR A 105 5.00 -0.55 3.03
C THR A 105 5.69 0.80 2.89
N SER A 106 7.02 0.79 2.90
CA SER A 106 7.86 1.97 2.73
C SER A 106 8.63 1.92 1.41
N ALA A 107 9.22 3.05 1.02
CA ALA A 107 9.86 3.28 -0.27
C ALA A 107 10.93 2.24 -0.68
N SER A 108 11.70 1.74 0.28
CA SER A 108 12.81 0.80 0.05
C SER A 108 12.39 -0.67 0.18
N MET A 109 11.14 -0.96 0.57
CA MET A 109 10.66 -2.34 0.66
C MET A 109 10.45 -2.97 -0.72
N PRO A 110 10.81 -4.25 -0.92
CA PRO A 110 10.58 -4.94 -2.18
C PRO A 110 9.09 -5.25 -2.38
N MET A 111 8.62 -5.11 -3.62
CA MET A 111 7.27 -5.43 -4.04
C MET A 111 7.27 -6.36 -5.26
N LEU A 112 6.31 -7.29 -5.30
CA LEU A 112 6.05 -8.10 -6.48
C LEU A 112 5.37 -7.24 -7.55
N VAL A 113 5.91 -7.22 -8.76
CA VAL A 113 5.26 -6.64 -9.93
C VAL A 113 4.39 -7.71 -10.56
N VAL A 114 3.07 -7.47 -10.54
CA VAL A 114 2.07 -8.38 -11.09
C VAL A 114 1.25 -7.64 -12.13
N GLU A 115 1.19 -8.19 -13.33
CA GLU A 115 0.41 -7.65 -14.44
C GLU A 115 -0.66 -8.64 -14.87
N ASN A 116 -1.86 -8.15 -15.16
CA ASN A 116 -2.90 -8.97 -15.77
C ASN A 116 -2.72 -8.97 -17.29
N VAL A 117 -2.16 -10.02 -17.88
CA VAL A 117 -1.85 -10.03 -19.33
C VAL A 117 -3.06 -10.07 -20.27
N THR A 118 -4.29 -10.09 -19.74
CA THR A 118 -5.50 -9.97 -20.59
C THR A 118 -5.98 -8.54 -20.74
N ASP A 119 -6.00 -7.76 -19.66
CA ASP A 119 -6.67 -6.45 -19.58
C ASP A 119 -5.92 -5.44 -18.68
N GLY A 120 -4.65 -5.73 -18.36
CA GLY A 120 -3.79 -4.97 -17.45
C GLY A 120 -2.85 -3.99 -18.14
#